data_AF-A0A8X8LBP7-F1
#
_entry.id   AF-A0A8X8LBP7-F1
#
_cell.length_a   1.000
_cell.length_b   1.000
_cell.length_c   1.000
_cell.angle_alpha   90.00
_cell.angle_beta   90.00
_cell.angle_gamma   90.00
#
_symmetry.space_group_name_H-M   'P 1'
#
loop_
_entity.id
_entity.type
_entity.pdbx_description
1 polymer ?
#
loop_
_entity_poly.entity_id
_entity_poly.type
_entity_poly.pdbx_seq_one_letter_code
_entity_poly.pdbx_strand_id
1 'polypeptide(L)'
;MSKKELMRYKVVSRWIDGLITGSEAAELLNLSYRQVCRLKKRILEEGETGVIHKNKGRKPAHALDDEVRQRILELHQSERYKNCNDVHFAELLAKYEGIEVSPSTVRRIRLAARIKAKRKRRPAKAHRPRKGNPRPACWFRWMAVFIVGWRMGRTHVSFGRY
;
A
#
# COMPACT_ATOMS: atom_id res chain seq x y z
N MET A 1 15.65 -18.63 5.21
CA MET A 1 14.83 -18.69 3.97
C MET A 1 13.36 -18.83 4.32
N SER A 2 12.45 -18.20 3.58
CA SER A 2 11.01 -18.47 3.67
C SER A 2 10.64 -19.75 2.92
N LYS A 3 9.54 -20.42 3.28
CA LYS A 3 9.02 -21.61 2.55
C LYS A 3 8.86 -21.34 1.05
N LYS A 4 8.41 -20.14 0.68
CA LYS A 4 8.27 -19.72 -0.73
C LYS A 4 9.63 -19.57 -1.43
N GLU A 5 10.64 -19.04 -0.73
CA GLU A 5 12.00 -18.91 -1.27
C GLU A 5 12.61 -20.29 -1.51
N LEU A 6 12.41 -21.24 -0.59
CA LEU A 6 12.87 -22.62 -0.75
C LEU A 6 12.21 -23.34 -1.94
N MET A 7 10.90 -23.18 -2.12
CA MET A 7 10.19 -23.79 -3.27
C MET A 7 10.69 -23.23 -4.60
N ARG A 8 10.95 -21.91 -4.69
CA ARG A 8 11.52 -21.29 -5.88
C ARG A 8 12.91 -21.84 -6.21
N TYR A 9 13.75 -22.01 -5.19
CA TYR A 9 15.07 -22.61 -5.39
C TYR A 9 14.95 -24.04 -5.94
N LYS A 10 14.12 -24.89 -5.32
CA LYS A 10 13.93 -26.28 -5.76
C LYS A 10 13.44 -26.40 -7.21
N VAL A 11 12.43 -25.60 -7.59
CA VAL A 11 11.89 -25.65 -8.95
C VAL A 11 12.93 -25.16 -9.96
N VAL A 12 13.64 -24.07 -9.68
CA VAL A 12 14.64 -23.56 -10.61
C VAL A 12 15.88 -24.46 -10.65
N SER A 13 16.25 -25.12 -9.56
CA SER A 13 17.30 -26.16 -9.56
C SER A 13 16.93 -27.28 -10.52
N ARG A 14 15.72 -27.83 -10.45
CA ARG A 14 15.26 -28.87 -11.40
C ARG A 14 15.31 -28.40 -12.86
N TRP A 15 15.06 -27.12 -13.12
CA TRP A 15 15.20 -26.55 -14.45
C TRP A 15 16.68 -26.41 -14.88
N ILE A 16 17.58 -26.11 -13.94
CA ILE A 16 19.03 -26.10 -14.19
C ILE A 16 19.53 -27.52 -14.48
N ASP A 17 19.02 -28.51 -13.74
CA ASP A 17 19.34 -29.94 -13.87
C ASP A 17 18.74 -30.57 -15.15
N GLY A 18 17.99 -29.81 -15.94
CA GLY A 18 17.37 -30.28 -17.20
C GLY A 18 16.14 -31.18 -17.03
N LEU A 19 15.62 -31.32 -15.80
CA LEU A 19 14.49 -32.19 -15.49
C LEU A 19 13.13 -31.61 -15.89
N ILE A 20 13.04 -30.28 -15.99
CA ILE A 20 11.82 -29.55 -16.37
C ILE A 20 12.15 -28.43 -17.36
N THR A 21 11.17 -28.01 -18.15
CA THR A 21 11.32 -26.85 -19.04
C THR A 21 11.11 -25.52 -18.28
N GLY A 22 11.57 -24.42 -18.88
CA GLY A 22 11.38 -23.09 -18.28
C GLY A 22 9.91 -22.64 -18.24
N SER A 23 9.09 -23.15 -19.16
CA SER A 23 7.63 -22.92 -19.17
C SER A 23 6.95 -23.65 -18.02
N GLU A 24 7.29 -24.93 -17.81
CA GLU A 24 6.81 -25.70 -16.66
C GLU A 24 7.22 -25.06 -15.33
N ALA A 25 8.46 -24.57 -15.22
CA ALA A 25 8.91 -23.85 -14.03
C ALA A 25 8.09 -22.57 -13.76
N ALA A 26 7.65 -21.87 -14.81
CA ALA A 26 6.81 -20.68 -14.72
C ALA A 26 5.39 -21.02 -14.24
N GLU A 27 4.81 -22.10 -14.76
CA GLU A 27 3.51 -22.62 -14.34
C GLU A 27 3.54 -23.08 -12.87
N LEU A 28 4.52 -23.90 -12.49
CA LEU A 28 4.68 -24.41 -11.12
C LEU A 28 4.83 -23.30 -10.08
N LEU A 29 5.51 -22.20 -10.44
CA LEU A 29 5.72 -21.06 -9.54
C LEU A 29 4.63 -19.99 -9.63
N ASN A 30 3.69 -20.11 -10.59
CA ASN A 30 2.73 -19.06 -10.95
C ASN A 30 3.43 -17.70 -11.16
N LEU A 31 4.53 -17.71 -11.90
CA LEU A 31 5.32 -16.53 -12.24
C LEU A 31 5.40 -16.38 -13.76
N SER A 32 5.63 -15.15 -14.21
CA SER A 32 5.94 -14.95 -15.63
C SER A 32 7.27 -15.61 -15.99
N TYR A 33 7.37 -16.13 -17.21
CA TYR A 33 8.61 -16.73 -17.73
C TYR A 33 9.84 -15.84 -17.50
N ARG A 34 9.72 -14.53 -17.76
CA ARG A 34 10.80 -13.55 -17.54
C ARG A 34 11.25 -13.47 -16.07
N GLN A 35 10.34 -13.59 -15.11
CA GLN A 35 10.68 -13.63 -13.69
C GLN A 35 11.46 -14.89 -13.32
N VAL A 36 11.10 -16.04 -13.91
CA VAL A 36 11.81 -17.30 -13.69
C VAL A 36 13.20 -17.25 -14.34
N CYS A 37 13.35 -16.71 -15.55
CA CYS A 37 14.67 -16.50 -16.16
C CYS A 37 15.59 -15.62 -15.30
N ARG A 38 15.04 -14.53 -14.72
CA ARG A 38 15.79 -13.67 -13.77
C ARG A 38 16.14 -14.39 -12.46
N LEU A 39 15.31 -15.32 -12.00
CA LEU A 39 15.62 -16.17 -10.84
C LEU A 39 16.74 -17.15 -11.18
N LYS A 40 16.66 -17.83 -12.34
CA LYS A 40 17.70 -18.73 -12.84
C LYS A 40 19.06 -18.02 -12.94
N LYS A 41 19.11 -16.85 -13.57
CA LYS A 41 20.35 -16.05 -13.65
C LYS A 41 20.96 -15.78 -12.27
N ARG A 42 20.14 -15.33 -11.30
CA ARG A 42 20.61 -15.05 -9.94
C ARG A 42 21.08 -16.31 -9.20
N ILE A 43 20.42 -17.45 -9.41
CA ILE A 43 20.84 -18.72 -8.78
C ILE A 43 22.17 -19.19 -9.37
N LEU A 44 22.42 -18.97 -10.67
CA LEU A 44 23.70 -19.30 -11.29
C LEU A 44 24.85 -18.40 -10.78
N GLU A 45 24.57 -17.13 -10.45
CA GLU A 45 25.57 -16.18 -9.95
C GLU A 45 25.81 -16.29 -8.43
N GLU A 46 24.74 -16.41 -7.64
CA GLU A 46 24.74 -16.27 -6.17
C GLU A 46 24.34 -17.58 -5.45
N GLY A 47 24.08 -18.67 -6.18
CA GLY A 47 23.65 -19.95 -5.63
C GLY A 47 22.30 -19.88 -4.91
N GLU A 48 22.18 -20.58 -3.78
CA GLU A 48 20.98 -20.58 -2.93
C GLU A 48 20.58 -19.17 -2.48
N THR A 49 21.55 -18.29 -2.25
CA THR A 49 21.31 -16.93 -1.74
C THR A 49 20.62 -16.04 -2.76
N GLY A 50 20.71 -16.34 -4.06
CA GLY A 50 20.08 -15.57 -5.14
C GLY A 50 18.55 -15.55 -5.11
N VAL A 51 17.94 -16.48 -4.38
CA VAL A 51 16.47 -16.55 -4.19
C VAL A 51 16.00 -15.69 -3.03
N ILE A 52 16.90 -15.31 -2.12
CA ILE A 52 16.59 -14.42 -1.01
C ILE A 52 16.18 -13.06 -1.57
N HIS A 53 15.11 -12.49 -1.01
CA HIS A 53 14.76 -11.12 -1.35
C HIS A 53 15.89 -10.16 -0.94
N LYS A 54 16.46 -9.40 -1.89
CA LYS A 54 17.62 -8.52 -1.64
C LYS A 54 17.35 -7.38 -0.64
N ASN A 55 16.09 -7.01 -0.38
CA ASN A 55 15.77 -6.03 0.66
C ASN A 55 15.65 -6.65 2.07
N LYS A 56 15.79 -7.98 2.19
CA LYS A 56 15.71 -8.66 3.48
C LYS A 56 16.94 -8.29 4.31
N GLY A 57 16.70 -7.76 5.51
CA GLY A 57 17.76 -7.32 6.43
C GLY A 57 18.31 -5.92 6.14
N ARG A 58 17.90 -5.26 5.05
CA ARG A 58 18.33 -3.90 4.75
C ARG A 58 17.49 -2.88 5.51
N LYS A 59 18.13 -1.99 6.27
CA LYS A 59 17.47 -0.79 6.84
C LYS A 59 17.18 0.20 5.70
N PRO A 60 15.95 0.74 5.57
CA PRO A 60 15.67 1.76 4.57
C PRO A 60 16.42 3.05 4.88
N ALA A 61 16.78 3.84 3.86
CA ALA A 61 17.57 5.06 4.03
C ALA A 61 16.89 6.12 4.91
N HIS A 62 15.56 6.16 4.91
CA HIS A 62 14.76 7.05 5.75
C HIS A 62 14.33 6.39 7.08
N ALA A 63 14.97 5.29 7.47
CA ALA A 63 14.78 4.74 8.81
C ALA A 63 15.29 5.75 9.84
N LEU A 64 14.50 5.97 10.88
CA LEU A 64 15.02 6.62 12.08
C LEU A 64 16.13 5.78 12.66
N ASP A 65 17.18 6.45 13.10
CA ASP A 65 18.28 5.83 13.80
C ASP A 65 17.78 5.10 15.06
N ASP A 66 18.47 4.02 15.42
CA ASP A 66 18.05 3.17 16.52
C ASP A 66 18.23 3.89 17.87
N GLU A 67 19.19 4.81 18.01
CA GLU A 67 19.38 5.62 19.21
C GLU A 67 18.19 6.57 19.41
N VAL A 68 17.80 7.29 18.35
CA VAL A 68 16.62 8.17 18.38
C VAL A 68 15.35 7.38 18.69
N ARG A 69 15.21 6.17 18.14
CA ARG A 69 14.08 5.29 18.45
C ARG A 69 14.03 4.91 19.92
N GLN A 70 15.17 4.56 20.50
CA GLN A 70 15.27 4.19 21.91
C GLN A 70 14.95 5.38 22.81
N ARG A 71 15.49 6.56 22.48
CA ARG A 71 15.20 7.81 23.19
C ARG A 71 13.70 8.14 23.21
N ILE A 72 13.03 7.99 22.06
CA ILE A 72 11.58 8.20 21.96
C ILE A 72 10.81 7.23 22.88
N LEU A 73 11.26 5.97 23.01
CA LEU A 73 10.62 4.98 23.89
C LEU A 73 10.82 5.31 25.37
N GLU A 74 12.01 5.74 25.76
CA GLU A 74 12.32 6.17 27.13
C GLU A 74 11.48 7.38 27.53
N LEU A 75 11.43 8.41 26.68
CA LEU A 75 10.62 9.60 26.91
C LEU A 75 9.13 9.25 27.00
N HIS A 76 8.64 8.37 26.14
CA HIS A 76 7.23 7.93 26.18
C HIS A 76 6.89 7.22 27.51
N GLN A 77 7.84 6.54 28.14
CA GLN A 77 7.65 5.85 29.43
C GLN A 77 7.87 6.76 30.65
N SER A 78 8.58 7.88 30.48
CA SER A 78 8.83 8.84 31.55
C SER A 78 7.55 9.45 32.12
N GLU A 79 7.61 9.89 33.38
CA GLU A 79 6.50 10.55 34.06
C GLU A 79 6.06 11.85 33.36
N ARG A 80 6.99 12.53 32.67
CA ARG A 80 6.72 13.81 31.96
C ARG A 80 5.70 13.65 30.83
N TYR A 81 5.68 12.51 30.14
CA TYR A 81 4.82 12.26 28.97
C TYR A 81 3.76 11.19 29.22
N LYS A 82 3.56 10.82 30.50
CA LYS A 82 2.73 9.69 30.90
C LYS A 82 1.28 9.80 30.42
N ASN A 83 0.70 10.98 30.26
CA ASN A 83 -0.71 11.10 29.90
C ASN A 83 -0.96 11.55 28.44
N CYS A 84 0.08 11.57 27.61
CA CYS A 84 -0.01 12.07 26.24
C CYS A 84 -0.55 11.00 25.27
N ASN A 85 -1.31 11.44 24.26
CA ASN A 85 -1.67 10.62 23.10
C ASN A 85 -0.50 10.61 22.08
N ASP A 86 -0.46 9.65 21.16
CA ASP A 86 0.61 9.53 20.13
C ASP A 86 0.78 10.84 19.32
N VAL A 87 -0.31 11.56 19.06
CA VAL A 87 -0.30 12.88 18.36
C VAL A 87 0.32 13.95 19.23
N HIS A 88 -0.20 14.11 20.46
CA HIS A 88 0.27 15.12 21.39
C HIS A 88 1.74 14.89 21.79
N PHE A 89 2.14 13.64 21.91
CA PHE A 89 3.52 13.28 22.18
C PHE A 89 4.46 13.69 21.03
N ALA A 90 4.06 13.50 19.77
CA ALA A 90 4.84 13.97 18.63
C ALA A 90 5.00 15.50 18.63
N GLU A 91 3.95 16.26 18.98
CA GLU A 91 4.03 17.72 19.13
C GLU A 91 5.00 18.14 20.24
N LEU A 92 4.97 17.43 21.38
CA LEU A 92 5.86 17.71 22.51
C LEU A 92 7.31 17.37 22.21
N LEU A 93 7.56 16.28 21.47
CA LEU A 93 8.90 15.90 21.01
C LEU A 93 9.50 16.98 20.10
N ALA A 94 8.72 17.52 19.17
CA ALA A 94 9.17 18.60 18.31
C ALA A 94 9.48 19.89 19.11
N LYS A 95 8.64 20.22 20.10
CA LYS A 95 8.79 21.47 20.88
C LYS A 95 9.91 21.45 21.90
N TYR A 96 10.07 20.35 22.66
CA TYR A 96 10.96 20.31 23.81
C TYR A 96 12.25 19.54 23.57
N GLU A 97 12.23 18.56 22.67
CA GLU A 97 13.37 17.66 22.44
C GLU A 97 13.99 17.86 21.04
N GLY A 98 13.37 18.71 20.19
CA GLY A 98 13.84 18.98 18.83
C GLY A 98 13.70 17.78 17.87
N ILE A 99 12.92 16.76 18.25
CA ILE A 99 12.76 15.53 17.48
C ILE A 99 11.49 15.62 16.63
N GLU A 100 11.66 15.88 15.34
CA GLU A 100 10.56 15.92 14.38
C GLU A 100 10.17 14.52 13.91
N VAL A 101 9.07 13.99 14.45
CA VAL A 101 8.54 12.68 14.07
C VAL A 101 7.04 12.73 13.82
N SER A 102 6.58 12.01 12.80
CA SER A 102 5.14 11.90 12.55
C SER A 102 4.45 11.04 13.62
N PRO A 103 3.18 11.32 13.99
CA PRO A 103 2.43 10.50 14.95
C PRO A 103 2.33 9.02 14.56
N SER A 104 2.28 8.74 13.25
CA SER A 104 2.30 7.37 12.72
C SER A 104 3.61 6.64 13.02
N THR A 105 4.72 7.37 13.07
CA THR A 105 6.05 6.80 13.37
C THR A 105 6.18 6.49 14.85
N VAL A 106 5.77 7.42 15.72
CA VAL A 106 5.63 7.17 17.17
C VAL A 106 4.79 5.92 17.43
N ARG A 107 3.61 5.83 16.79
CA ARG A 107 2.73 4.66 16.91
C ARG A 107 3.42 3.36 16.49
N ARG A 108 4.14 3.35 15.36
CA ARG A 108 4.88 2.17 14.88
C ARG A 108 5.94 1.74 15.88
N ILE A 109 6.73 2.69 16.40
CA ILE A 109 7.77 2.45 17.41
C ILE A 109 7.14 1.85 18.68
N ARG A 110 6.07 2.46 19.18
CA ARG A 110 5.34 1.99 20.36
C ARG A 110 4.78 0.57 20.19
N LEU A 111 4.20 0.27 19.02
CA LEU A 111 3.66 -1.06 18.71
C LEU A 111 4.76 -2.11 18.58
N ALA A 112 5.91 -1.76 18.00
CA ALA A 112 7.07 -2.65 17.93
C ALA A 112 7.58 -3.03 19.33
N ALA A 113 7.56 -2.07 20.27
CA ALA A 113 7.86 -2.29 21.68
C ALA A 113 6.73 -2.99 22.48
N ARG A 114 5.64 -3.41 21.84
CA ARG A 114 4.44 -4.04 22.46
C ARG A 114 3.75 -3.19 23.52
N ILE A 115 3.97 -1.89 23.53
CA ILE A 115 3.34 -0.97 24.48
C ILE A 115 1.93 -0.62 23.96
N LYS A 116 0.89 -0.87 24.77
CA LYS A 116 -0.49 -0.53 24.39
C LYS A 116 -0.71 0.98 24.45
N ALA A 117 -1.61 1.48 23.60
CA ALA A 117 -2.05 2.87 23.69
C ALA A 117 -2.81 3.06 25.00
N LYS A 118 -2.52 4.14 25.73
CA LYS A 118 -3.24 4.44 26.98
C LYS A 118 -4.71 4.72 26.75
N ARG A 119 -5.03 5.43 25.67
CA ARG A 119 -6.41 5.64 25.22
C ARG A 119 -6.63 4.87 23.92
N LYS A 120 -7.66 4.03 23.91
CA LYS A 120 -8.10 3.37 22.67
C LYS A 120 -8.71 4.42 21.75
N ARG A 121 -8.33 4.39 20.47
CA ARG A 121 -9.01 5.20 19.45
C ARG A 121 -10.44 4.71 19.33
N ARG A 122 -11.41 5.63 19.36
CA ARG A 122 -12.82 5.32 19.06
C ARG A 122 -12.89 4.70 17.65
N PRO A 123 -13.63 3.59 17.46
CA PRO A 123 -13.83 3.04 16.13
C PRO A 123 -14.45 4.11 15.21
N ALA A 124 -14.08 4.07 13.93
CA ALA A 124 -14.71 4.94 12.95
C ALA A 124 -16.22 4.67 12.94
N LYS A 125 -17.02 5.73 12.93
CA LYS A 125 -18.46 5.57 12.74
C LYS A 125 -18.69 5.02 11.34
N ALA A 126 -19.43 3.92 11.23
CA ALA A 126 -19.86 3.44 9.93
C ALA A 126 -20.78 4.50 9.30
N HIS A 127 -20.34 5.05 8.17
CA HIS A 127 -21.21 5.94 7.38
C HIS A 127 -22.21 5.07 6.64
N ARG A 128 -23.51 5.36 6.79
CA ARG A 128 -24.52 4.71 5.98
C ARG A 128 -24.25 5.03 4.50
N PRO A 129 -24.21 4.04 3.60
CA PRO A 129 -24.08 4.32 2.17
C PRO A 129 -25.24 5.23 1.74
N ARG A 130 -24.94 6.23 0.92
CA ARG A 130 -25.98 7.05 0.28
C ARG A 130 -26.88 6.10 -0.51
N LYS A 131 -28.21 6.22 -0.36
CA LYS A 131 -29.15 5.51 -1.24
C LYS A 131 -28.82 5.92 -2.67
N GLY A 132 -28.40 4.96 -3.49
CA GLY A 132 -28.17 5.20 -4.91
C GLY A 132 -29.48 5.69 -5.53
N ASN A 133 -29.41 6.76 -6.34
CA ASN A 133 -30.56 7.18 -7.10
C ASN A 133 -30.96 6.01 -8.02
N PRO A 134 -32.22 5.54 -8.01
CA PRO A 134 -32.64 4.53 -8.97
C PRO A 134 -32.35 5.07 -10.37
N ARG A 135 -31.54 4.34 -11.16
CA ARG A 135 -31.25 4.73 -12.53
C ARG A 135 -32.59 4.85 -13.26
N PRO A 136 -32.97 6.02 -13.80
CA PRO A 136 -34.20 6.11 -14.55
C PRO A 136 -34.06 5.22 -15.77
N ALA A 137 -34.92 4.21 -15.89
CA ALA A 137 -35.06 3.34 -17.06
C ALA A 137 -35.59 4.08 -18.31
N CYS A 138 -35.44 5.41 -18.37
CA CYS A 138 -36.03 6.29 -19.38
C CYS A 138 -34.95 6.97 -20.23
N TRP A 139 -34.02 6.21 -20.80
CA TRP A 139 -33.28 6.68 -21.99
C TRP A 139 -34.05 6.40 -23.29
N PHE A 140 -34.94 5.41 -23.30
CA PHE A 140 -35.73 5.07 -24.48
C PHE A 140 -36.89 6.03 -24.78
N ARG A 141 -37.40 6.78 -23.78
CA ARG A 141 -38.54 7.70 -23.98
C ARG A 141 -38.13 9.01 -24.67
N TRP A 142 -36.88 9.46 -24.52
CA TRP A 142 -36.40 10.70 -25.14
C TRP A 142 -35.87 10.52 -26.58
N MET A 143 -35.37 9.33 -26.93
CA MET A 143 -34.96 9.04 -28.31
C MET A 143 -36.14 9.04 -29.31
N ALA A 144 -37.35 8.71 -28.85
CA ALA A 144 -38.55 8.71 -29.70
C ALA A 144 -39.00 10.13 -30.10
N VAL A 145 -38.73 11.16 -29.30
CA VAL A 145 -39.10 12.55 -29.62
C VAL A 145 -38.10 13.18 -30.61
N PHE A 146 -36.85 12.72 -30.61
CA PHE A 146 -35.80 13.33 -31.45
C PHE A 146 -35.89 12.93 -32.94
N ILE A 147 -36.48 11.78 -33.27
CA ILE A 147 -36.61 11.31 -34.66
C ILE A 147 -37.75 12.04 -35.41
N VAL A 148 -38.78 12.51 -34.71
CA VAL A 148 -39.94 13.19 -35.35
C VAL A 148 -39.72 14.70 -35.50
N GLY A 149 -38.85 15.31 -34.67
CA GLY A 149 -38.67 16.77 -34.62
C GLY A 149 -37.66 17.39 -35.60
N TRP A 150 -36.89 16.60 -36.36
CA TRP A 150 -35.81 17.12 -37.22
C TRP A 150 -36.23 17.45 -38.66
N ARG A 151 -37.54 17.50 -38.94
CA ARG A 151 -38.11 17.93 -40.23
C ARG A 151 -39.04 19.13 -40.06
N MET A 152 -38.51 20.27 -39.57
CA MET A 152 -39.01 21.60 -39.96
C MET A 152 -38.14 22.72 -39.35
N GLY A 153 -37.51 23.53 -40.22
CA GLY A 153 -37.34 24.98 -40.01
C GLY A 153 -36.30 25.47 -38.99
N ARG A 154 -35.07 25.73 -39.46
CA ARG A 154 -34.18 26.76 -38.89
C ARG A 154 -34.87 28.12 -38.97
N THR A 155 -35.04 28.81 -37.84
CA THR A 155 -35.11 30.28 -37.82
C THR A 155 -34.10 30.80 -36.81
N HIS A 156 -33.24 31.69 -37.29
CA HIS A 156 -32.22 32.42 -36.54
C HIS A 156 -32.93 33.43 -35.64
N VAL A 157 -32.64 33.43 -34.33
CA VAL A 157 -33.02 34.54 -33.44
C VAL A 157 -31.75 35.09 -32.81
N SER A 158 -31.39 36.29 -33.25
CA SER A 158 -30.27 37.09 -32.74
C SER A 158 -30.64 37.68 -31.37
N PHE A 159 -29.88 37.36 -30.33
CA PHE A 159 -30.01 38.00 -29.02
C PHE A 159 -29.24 39.34 -29.04
N GLY A 160 -29.99 40.44 -29.01
CA GLY A 160 -29.46 41.79 -28.78
C GLY A 160 -29.08 41.98 -27.31
N ARG A 161 -27.92 42.59 -27.08
CA ARG A 161 -27.48 43.06 -25.76
C ARG A 161 -28.10 44.42 -25.48
N TYR A 162 -28.74 44.56 -24.32
CA TYR A 162 -28.61 45.67 -23.37
C TYR A 162 -28.85 45.14 -21.96
#